data_AF-A0AAW5E988-F1
#
_entry.id   AF-A0AAW5E988-F1
#
_cell.length_a   1.000
_cell.length_b   1.000
_cell.length_c   1.000
_cell.angle_alpha   90.00
_cell.angle_beta   90.00
_cell.angle_gamma   90.00
#
_symmetry.space_group_name_H-M   'P 1'
#
loop_
_entity.id
_entity.type
_entity.pdbx_description
1 polymer ?
#
loop_
_entity_poly.entity_id
_entity_poly.type
_entity_poly.pdbx_seq_one_letter_code
_entity_poly.pdbx_strand_id
1 'polypeptide(L)'
;MKKQPPKDIFDIKFPKQKLNIAKKEKIISNIQSAQPINQSSIDLHQSVILPWLSKFALLIIVIGLGVFTYGQIFSKEHQNAGNIDFYSIQLPEAILIKEDNHGSHLFYKDEQIVGGLQEITNDEKQKILFQSGVFENDILKDFEEPTQRIIIHVKQMGIIQTIHYFIQPAGEKIIYDLYFHANTPGYFGAEDFIQEKDRIHEIAKTFQLK
;
A
#
# COMPACT_ATOMS: atom_id res chain seq x y z
N MET A 1 -19.53 23.58 -53.13
CA MET A 1 -20.41 22.40 -52.97
C MET A 1 -20.12 21.77 -51.61
N LYS A 2 -21.05 21.88 -50.65
CA LYS A 2 -20.91 21.34 -49.28
C LYS A 2 -21.30 19.86 -49.30
N LYS A 3 -20.36 18.96 -48.98
CA LYS A 3 -20.64 17.53 -48.79
C LYS A 3 -21.24 17.33 -47.40
N GLN A 4 -22.50 16.87 -47.34
CA GLN A 4 -23.11 16.38 -46.10
C GLN A 4 -22.49 15.02 -45.74
N PRO A 5 -22.19 14.76 -44.45
CA PRO A 5 -21.82 13.42 -44.01
C PRO A 5 -23.06 12.52 -43.94
N PRO A 6 -22.91 11.20 -44.14
CA PRO A 6 -24.01 10.26 -44.08
C PRO A 6 -24.53 10.13 -42.64
N LYS A 7 -25.83 10.40 -42.46
CA LYS A 7 -26.61 9.93 -41.31
C LYS A 7 -26.86 8.44 -41.56
N ASP A 8 -26.20 7.56 -40.83
CA ASP A 8 -26.68 6.20 -40.52
C ASP A 8 -25.61 5.47 -39.71
N ILE A 9 -25.50 5.80 -38.43
CA ILE A 9 -24.91 4.92 -37.42
C ILE A 9 -25.78 5.14 -36.18
N PHE A 10 -26.19 4.07 -35.50
CA PHE A 10 -27.12 3.99 -34.36
C PHE A 10 -28.59 3.70 -34.69
N ASP A 11 -28.87 2.51 -35.25
CA ASP A 11 -30.09 1.77 -34.88
C ASP A 11 -29.70 0.34 -34.45
N ILE A 12 -29.09 0.21 -33.28
CA ILE A 12 -28.82 -1.09 -32.66
C ILE A 12 -30.08 -1.50 -31.89
N LYS A 13 -30.99 -2.20 -32.56
CA LYS A 13 -32.11 -2.89 -31.90
C LYS A 13 -31.58 -4.10 -31.15
N PHE A 14 -31.58 -4.01 -29.81
CA PHE A 14 -31.32 -5.17 -28.96
C PHE A 14 -32.47 -6.18 -29.06
N PRO A 15 -32.19 -7.47 -29.29
CA PRO A 15 -33.22 -8.49 -29.30
C PRO A 15 -33.78 -8.64 -27.88
N LYS A 16 -35.05 -8.27 -27.69
CA LYS A 16 -35.78 -8.56 -26.45
C LYS A 16 -36.04 -10.07 -26.39
N GLN A 17 -35.16 -10.81 -25.73
CA GLN A 17 -35.40 -12.21 -25.42
C GLN A 17 -36.59 -12.31 -24.45
N LYS A 18 -37.77 -12.65 -24.97
CA LYS A 18 -38.91 -13.05 -24.14
C LYS A 18 -38.62 -14.46 -23.61
N LEU A 19 -38.36 -14.57 -22.32
CA LEU A 19 -38.20 -15.85 -21.63
C LEU A 19 -39.45 -16.71 -21.83
N ASN A 20 -39.25 -17.92 -22.36
CA ASN A 20 -40.29 -18.93 -22.53
C ASN A 20 -40.86 -19.33 -21.16
N ILE A 21 -42.19 -19.28 -21.02
CA ILE A 21 -42.91 -19.55 -19.76
C ILE A 21 -42.54 -20.94 -19.20
N ALA A 22 -42.32 -21.93 -20.06
CA ALA A 22 -41.90 -23.27 -19.66
C ALA A 22 -40.51 -23.32 -19.00
N LYS A 23 -39.60 -22.41 -19.35
CA LYS A 23 -38.29 -22.28 -18.67
C LYS A 23 -38.43 -21.61 -17.31
N LYS A 24 -39.38 -20.69 -17.15
CA LYS A 24 -39.63 -19.99 -15.89
C LYS A 24 -40.19 -20.94 -14.83
N GLU A 25 -41.12 -21.83 -15.21
CA GLU A 25 -41.67 -22.84 -14.31
C GLU A 25 -40.62 -23.87 -13.86
N LYS A 26 -39.74 -24.28 -14.76
CA LYS A 26 -38.61 -25.19 -14.43
C LYS A 26 -37.61 -24.58 -13.44
N ILE A 27 -37.41 -23.26 -13.50
CA ILE A 27 -36.54 -22.54 -12.55
C ILE A 27 -37.23 -22.43 -11.19
N ILE A 28 -38.54 -22.13 -11.15
CA ILE A 28 -39.30 -22.06 -9.90
C ILE A 28 -39.38 -23.42 -9.22
N SER A 29 -39.59 -24.52 -9.97
CA SER A 29 -39.61 -25.87 -9.40
C SER A 29 -38.25 -26.31 -8.86
N ASN A 30 -37.15 -25.83 -9.43
CA ASN A 30 -35.79 -26.11 -8.94
C ASN A 30 -35.39 -25.27 -7.73
N ILE A 31 -35.98 -24.08 -7.55
CA ILE A 31 -35.77 -23.25 -6.36
C ILE A 31 -36.61 -23.77 -5.17
N GLN A 32 -37.80 -24.30 -5.44
CA GLN A 32 -38.69 -24.84 -4.39
C GLN A 32 -38.30 -26.24 -3.92
N SER A 33 -37.55 -27.02 -4.70
CA SER A 33 -37.03 -28.33 -4.31
C SER A 33 -35.67 -28.26 -3.58
N ALA A 34 -35.04 -27.09 -3.51
CA ALA A 34 -33.87 -26.85 -2.69
C ALA A 34 -34.29 -26.47 -1.25
N GLN A 35 -34.89 -27.42 -0.54
CA GLN A 35 -35.03 -27.31 0.91
C GLN A 35 -33.67 -27.54 1.61
N PRO A 36 -33.44 -26.88 2.76
CA PRO A 36 -32.24 -27.05 3.57
C PRO A 36 -32.14 -28.47 4.12
N ILE A 37 -30.95 -29.05 3.96
CA ILE A 37 -30.59 -30.37 4.47
C ILE A 37 -30.65 -30.35 6.01
N ASN A 38 -31.50 -31.22 6.54
CA ASN A 38 -31.46 -31.88 7.84
C ASN A 38 -31.45 -31.02 9.12
N GLN A 39 -32.67 -30.85 9.65
CA GLN A 39 -32.93 -30.90 11.08
C GLN A 39 -32.57 -32.28 11.63
N SER A 40 -31.41 -32.39 12.29
CA SER A 40 -31.19 -33.43 13.31
C SER A 40 -31.61 -32.85 14.66
N SER A 41 -32.61 -33.48 15.28
CA SER A 41 -33.00 -33.29 16.67
C SER A 41 -31.78 -33.40 17.59
N ILE A 42 -31.39 -32.30 18.23
CA ILE A 42 -30.54 -32.32 19.42
C ILE A 42 -31.38 -31.77 20.56
N ASP A 43 -31.70 -32.67 21.49
CA ASP A 43 -32.42 -32.40 22.72
C ASP A 43 -31.76 -31.26 23.51
N LEU A 44 -32.57 -30.26 23.84
CA LEU A 44 -32.25 -29.22 24.80
C LEU A 44 -32.22 -29.82 26.21
N HIS A 45 -31.05 -30.28 26.65
CA HIS A 45 -30.70 -30.29 28.07
C HIS A 45 -29.85 -29.04 28.38
N GLN A 46 -30.50 -27.88 28.37
CA GLN A 46 -30.03 -26.69 29.07
C GLN A 46 -30.27 -26.89 30.57
N SER A 47 -29.26 -27.35 31.30
CA SER A 47 -29.02 -26.86 32.67
C SER A 47 -27.69 -27.40 33.19
N VAL A 48 -26.92 -26.50 33.83
CA VAL A 48 -25.81 -26.81 34.75
C VAL A 48 -24.44 -27.13 34.15
N ILE A 49 -23.92 -26.35 33.18
CA ILE A 49 -22.46 -26.24 32.99
C ILE A 49 -22.02 -24.77 32.77
N LEU A 50 -21.71 -24.14 33.91
CA LEU A 50 -20.72 -23.07 34.16
C LEU A 50 -20.92 -21.64 33.58
N PRO A 51 -21.52 -20.71 34.36
CA PRO A 51 -21.36 -19.26 34.19
C PRO A 51 -19.93 -18.73 34.49
N TRP A 52 -18.94 -19.61 34.70
CA TRP A 52 -17.57 -19.22 35.05
C TRP A 52 -16.64 -19.00 33.84
N LEU A 53 -16.96 -19.54 32.67
CA LEU A 53 -16.15 -19.34 31.44
C LEU A 53 -16.23 -17.91 30.89
N SER A 54 -17.32 -17.17 31.18
CA SER A 54 -17.52 -15.78 30.74
C SER A 54 -16.50 -14.81 31.37
N LYS A 55 -16.11 -15.02 32.63
CA LYS A 55 -15.18 -14.12 33.33
C LYS A 55 -13.73 -14.28 32.85
N PHE A 56 -13.31 -15.50 32.50
CA PHE A 56 -11.98 -15.77 31.96
C PHE A 56 -11.84 -15.25 30.52
N ALA A 57 -12.88 -15.37 29.69
CA ALA A 57 -12.88 -14.80 28.34
C ALA A 57 -12.70 -13.27 28.36
N LEU A 58 -13.36 -12.58 29.30
CA LEU A 58 -13.26 -11.13 29.44
C LEU A 58 -11.86 -10.69 29.95
N LEU A 59 -11.24 -11.48 30.83
CA LEU A 59 -9.86 -11.25 31.29
C LEU A 59 -8.84 -11.42 30.14
N ILE A 60 -9.01 -12.43 29.29
CA ILE A 60 -8.15 -12.65 28.12
C ILE A 60 -8.28 -11.51 27.10
N ILE A 61 -9.49 -10.96 26.92
CA ILE A 61 -9.70 -9.80 26.04
C ILE A 61 -9.02 -8.55 26.62
N VAL A 62 -9.15 -8.29 27.93
CA VAL A 62 -8.50 -7.11 28.56
C VAL A 62 -6.98 -7.24 28.59
N ILE A 63 -6.44 -8.42 28.90
CA ILE A 63 -4.99 -8.68 28.85
C ILE A 63 -4.48 -8.64 27.39
N GLY A 64 -5.23 -9.22 26.45
CA GLY A 64 -4.89 -9.20 25.02
C GLY A 64 -4.88 -7.79 24.43
N LEU A 65 -5.87 -6.95 24.76
CA LEU A 65 -5.89 -5.54 24.37
C LEU A 65 -4.77 -4.73 25.06
N GLY A 66 -4.47 -5.02 26.33
CA GLY A 66 -3.38 -4.38 27.06
C GLY A 66 -2.00 -4.68 26.47
N VAL A 67 -1.71 -5.94 26.16
CA VAL A 67 -0.42 -6.35 25.57
C VAL A 67 -0.27 -5.84 24.13
N PHE A 68 -1.35 -5.80 23.36
CA PHE A 68 -1.33 -5.29 21.98
C PHE A 68 -1.04 -3.79 21.92
N THR A 69 -1.66 -2.98 22.79
CA THR A 69 -1.38 -1.54 22.87
C THR A 69 0.00 -1.24 23.45
N TYR A 70 0.47 -2.02 24.43
CA TYR A 70 1.81 -1.84 24.99
C TYR A 70 2.91 -2.16 23.96
N GLY A 71 2.74 -3.21 23.15
CA GLY A 71 3.69 -3.55 22.08
C GLY A 71 3.79 -2.50 20.97
N GLN A 72 2.70 -1.76 20.70
CA GLN A 72 2.68 -0.69 19.70
C GLN A 72 3.28 0.63 20.22
N ILE A 73 3.22 0.89 21.53
CA ILE A 73 3.72 2.12 22.15
C ILE A 73 5.20 1.97 22.61
N PHE A 74 5.65 0.76 22.95
CA PHE A 74 7.03 0.49 23.40
C PHE A 74 7.99 -0.02 22.33
N SER A 75 7.53 -0.22 21.08
CA SER A 75 8.44 -0.55 19.99
C SER A 75 9.19 0.69 19.52
N LYS A 76 10.37 0.82 20.11
CA LYS A 76 11.58 1.51 19.61
C LYS A 76 11.55 3.03 19.63
N GLU A 77 12.39 3.53 20.54
CA GLU A 77 13.14 4.78 20.53
C GLU A 77 13.01 5.60 19.25
N HIS A 78 12.39 6.77 19.38
CA HIS A 78 12.23 7.71 18.28
C HIS A 78 13.60 8.30 17.96
N GLN A 79 14.30 7.72 16.99
CA GLN A 79 15.56 8.26 16.51
C GLN A 79 15.26 9.51 15.67
N ASN A 80 15.34 10.67 16.33
CA ASN A 80 15.39 11.94 15.63
C ASN A 80 16.75 12.04 14.93
N ALA A 81 16.73 12.27 13.62
CA ALA A 81 17.88 12.44 12.74
C ALA A 81 18.78 11.20 12.52
N GLY A 82 18.42 10.41 11.50
CA GLY A 82 19.32 10.16 10.36
C GLY A 82 20.56 9.29 10.56
N ASN A 83 20.69 8.56 11.66
CA ASN A 83 21.87 7.76 11.93
C ASN A 83 21.48 6.37 12.44
N ILE A 84 21.38 5.43 11.51
CA ILE A 84 21.08 4.02 11.77
C ILE A 84 22.38 3.23 11.62
N ASP A 85 22.50 2.08 12.28
CA ASP A 85 23.76 1.32 12.37
C ASP A 85 24.43 1.05 11.02
N PHE A 86 23.65 0.94 9.94
CA PHE A 86 24.12 0.58 8.59
C PHE A 86 24.10 1.74 7.57
N TYR A 87 23.41 2.84 7.86
CA TYR A 87 23.32 3.98 6.93
C TYR A 87 23.02 5.30 7.65
N SER A 88 23.25 6.41 6.94
CA SER A 88 22.84 7.74 7.37
C SER A 88 22.10 8.48 6.27
N ILE A 89 21.12 9.31 6.65
CA ILE A 89 20.37 10.20 5.75
C ILE A 89 19.90 11.44 6.51
N GLN A 90 20.04 12.62 5.92
CA GLN A 90 19.63 13.88 6.53
C GLN A 90 18.18 14.21 6.17
N LEU A 91 17.26 13.80 7.04
CA LEU A 91 15.84 14.15 6.95
C LEU A 91 15.55 15.46 7.71
N PRO A 92 14.52 16.23 7.29
CA PRO A 92 13.98 17.33 8.09
C PRO A 92 13.66 16.88 9.52
N GLU A 93 13.85 17.75 10.51
CA GLU A 93 13.67 17.43 11.94
C GLU A 93 12.27 16.91 12.30
N ALA A 94 11.25 17.31 11.52
CA ALA A 94 9.87 16.86 11.70
C ALA A 94 9.62 15.42 11.23
N ILE A 95 10.60 14.77 10.58
CA ILE A 95 10.47 13.41 10.06
C ILE A 95 11.19 12.42 10.99
N LEU A 96 10.43 11.46 11.47
CA LEU A 96 10.89 10.38 12.34
C LEU A 96 11.17 9.12 11.52
N ILE A 97 12.21 8.36 11.89
CA ILE A 97 12.48 7.06 11.30
C ILE A 97 12.04 5.96 12.28
N LYS A 98 11.29 4.96 11.77
CA LYS A 98 10.91 3.77 12.53
C LYS A 98 11.25 2.51 11.74
N GLU A 99 11.85 1.54 12.40
CA GLU A 99 12.10 0.22 11.83
C GLU A 99 10.80 -0.61 11.85
N ASP A 100 10.49 -1.29 10.75
CA ASP A 100 9.38 -2.24 10.65
C ASP A 100 9.81 -3.66 11.05
N ASN A 101 8.84 -4.59 11.09
CA ASN A 101 9.10 -5.98 11.46
C ASN A 101 9.91 -6.78 10.42
N HIS A 102 10.19 -6.19 9.26
CA HIS A 102 10.85 -6.80 8.12
C HIS A 102 12.26 -6.21 7.88
N GLY A 103 12.74 -5.31 8.75
CA GLY A 103 14.04 -4.65 8.62
C GLY A 103 14.03 -3.43 7.70
N SER A 104 12.86 -2.99 7.23
CA SER A 104 12.71 -1.74 6.50
C SER A 104 12.65 -0.56 7.48
N HIS A 105 13.05 0.62 7.01
CA HIS A 105 13.00 1.84 7.78
C HIS A 105 11.99 2.80 7.15
N LEU A 106 10.91 3.10 7.87
CA LEU A 106 9.82 3.94 7.40
C LEU A 106 9.97 5.37 7.93
N PHE A 107 9.72 6.34 7.07
CA PHE A 107 9.78 7.77 7.39
C PHE A 107 8.39 8.29 7.71
N TYR A 108 8.22 8.89 8.88
CA TYR A 108 6.94 9.39 9.39
C TYR A 108 6.97 10.90 9.60
N LYS A 109 5.92 11.58 9.13
CA LYS A 109 5.62 12.98 9.49
C LYS A 109 4.17 13.06 9.93
N ASP A 110 3.92 13.61 11.12
CA ASP A 110 2.57 13.73 11.69
C ASP A 110 1.77 12.40 11.63
N GLU A 111 2.43 11.29 12.01
CA GLU A 111 1.90 9.91 11.98
C GLU A 111 1.62 9.32 10.58
N GLN A 112 1.88 10.07 9.50
CA GLN A 112 1.75 9.60 8.12
C GLN A 112 3.08 9.11 7.58
N ILE A 113 3.07 7.98 6.86
CA ILE A 113 4.25 7.49 6.13
C ILE A 113 4.48 8.40 4.93
N VAL A 114 5.65 9.03 4.88
CA VAL A 114 6.09 9.92 3.81
C VAL A 114 7.22 9.34 2.96
N GLY A 115 7.70 8.14 3.30
CA GLY A 115 8.73 7.44 2.56
C GLY A 115 9.35 6.30 3.35
N GLY A 116 10.47 5.77 2.87
CA GLY A 116 11.24 4.78 3.59
C GLY A 116 12.46 4.29 2.82
N LEU A 117 13.16 3.36 3.45
CA LEU A 117 14.32 2.64 2.93
C LEU A 117 14.11 1.15 3.15
N GLN A 118 14.31 0.37 2.10
CA GLN A 118 14.27 -1.10 2.16
C GLN A 118 15.34 -1.70 1.26
N GLU A 119 15.87 -2.87 1.65
CA GLU A 119 16.68 -3.69 0.76
C GLU A 119 15.76 -4.49 -0.16
N ILE A 120 16.03 -4.43 -1.47
CA ILE A 120 15.28 -5.14 -2.49
C ILE A 120 16.18 -5.99 -3.37
N THR A 121 15.59 -7.03 -3.91
CA THR A 121 16.18 -7.87 -4.96
C THR A 121 16.04 -7.22 -6.34
N ASN A 122 16.82 -7.69 -7.31
CA ASN A 122 16.66 -7.26 -8.70
C ASN A 122 15.25 -7.59 -9.22
N ASP A 123 14.68 -8.74 -8.85
CA ASP A 123 13.32 -9.12 -9.25
C ASP A 123 12.28 -8.13 -8.71
N GLU A 124 12.43 -7.64 -7.49
CA GLU A 124 11.56 -6.60 -6.92
C GLU A 124 11.76 -5.26 -7.62
N LYS A 125 13.01 -4.86 -7.89
CA LYS A 125 13.31 -3.67 -8.70
C LYS A 125 12.62 -3.76 -10.07
N GLN A 126 12.72 -4.89 -10.76
CA GLN A 126 12.03 -5.09 -12.04
C GLN A 126 10.52 -4.99 -11.87
N LYS A 127 9.93 -5.63 -10.86
CA LYS A 127 8.49 -5.51 -10.58
C LYS A 127 8.05 -4.06 -10.45
N ILE A 128 8.82 -3.23 -9.73
CA ILE A 128 8.54 -1.79 -9.56
C ILE A 128 8.69 -1.05 -10.90
N LEU A 129 9.75 -1.31 -11.67
CA LEU A 129 9.98 -0.71 -12.99
C LEU A 129 8.89 -1.05 -14.02
N PHE A 130 8.27 -2.22 -13.90
CA PHE A 130 7.16 -2.64 -14.77
C PHE A 130 5.78 -2.19 -14.27
N GLN A 131 5.69 -1.49 -13.13
CA GLN A 131 4.41 -0.96 -12.67
C GLN A 131 3.87 0.07 -13.67
N SER A 132 2.57 0.00 -13.91
CA SER A 132 1.89 1.03 -14.70
C SER A 132 1.99 2.37 -13.98
N GLY A 133 2.38 3.43 -14.70
CA GLY A 133 2.48 4.77 -14.14
C GLY A 133 3.90 5.27 -13.88
N VAL A 134 4.95 4.50 -14.23
CA VAL A 134 6.32 5.04 -14.32
C VAL A 134 6.35 6.17 -15.35
N PHE A 135 6.72 7.37 -14.91
CA PHE A 135 6.71 8.61 -15.68
C PHE A 135 8.13 9.07 -16.04
N GLU A 136 9.05 9.00 -15.09
CA GLU A 136 10.48 9.31 -15.26
C GLU A 136 11.31 8.08 -14.92
N ASN A 137 12.42 7.88 -15.62
CA ASN A 137 13.40 6.83 -15.38
C ASN A 137 14.80 7.33 -15.78
N ASP A 138 15.52 7.83 -14.79
CA ASP A 138 16.79 8.53 -14.97
C ASP A 138 17.93 7.78 -14.28
N ILE A 139 19.09 7.74 -14.92
CA ILE A 139 20.34 7.34 -14.26
C ILE A 139 20.99 8.62 -13.72
N LEU A 140 21.20 8.67 -12.40
CA LEU A 140 21.75 9.83 -11.72
C LEU A 140 23.26 9.70 -11.59
N LYS A 141 23.97 10.81 -11.84
CA LYS A 141 25.45 10.86 -11.84
C LYS A 141 26.01 11.64 -10.64
N ASP A 142 25.14 12.24 -9.85
CA ASP A 142 25.48 13.11 -8.73
C ASP A 142 25.30 12.42 -7.37
N PHE A 143 25.17 11.09 -7.39
CA PHE A 143 25.20 10.20 -6.23
C PHE A 143 26.57 9.51 -6.15
N GLU A 144 27.01 9.19 -4.94
CA GLU A 144 28.26 8.45 -4.70
C GLU A 144 28.18 7.04 -5.31
N GLU A 145 27.05 6.36 -5.11
CA GLU A 145 26.78 5.03 -5.65
C GLU A 145 25.94 5.08 -6.93
N PRO A 146 26.08 4.08 -7.84
CA PRO A 146 25.21 3.92 -9.00
C PRO A 146 23.73 3.99 -8.61
N THR A 147 23.06 5.05 -9.07
CA THR A 147 21.69 5.34 -8.66
C THR A 147 20.77 5.51 -9.87
N GLN A 148 19.63 4.82 -9.84
CA GLN A 148 18.55 4.98 -10.81
C GLN A 148 17.33 5.56 -10.11
N ARG A 149 16.83 6.69 -10.59
CA ARG A 149 15.61 7.30 -10.09
C ARG A 149 14.43 6.96 -10.99
N ILE A 150 13.32 6.59 -10.40
CA ILE A 150 12.04 6.56 -11.10
C ILE A 150 10.98 7.37 -10.37
N ILE A 151 9.99 7.83 -11.11
CA ILE A 151 8.80 8.47 -10.53
C ILE A 151 7.58 7.69 -10.99
N ILE A 152 6.81 7.17 -10.03
CA ILE A 152 5.58 6.44 -10.28
C ILE A 152 4.40 7.34 -9.93
N HIS A 153 3.53 7.60 -10.91
CA HIS A 153 2.28 8.32 -10.70
C HIS A 153 1.13 7.35 -10.46
N VAL A 154 0.58 7.36 -9.25
CA VAL A 154 -0.59 6.54 -8.88
C VAL A 154 -1.85 7.36 -9.11
N LYS A 155 -2.58 7.06 -10.20
CA LYS A 155 -3.89 7.66 -10.50
C LYS A 155 -5.00 7.09 -9.61
N GLN A 156 -4.98 7.39 -8.31
CA GLN A 156 -6.17 7.26 -7.47
C GLN A 156 -6.34 8.51 -6.60
N MET A 157 -7.49 9.17 -6.75
CA MET A 157 -8.08 10.12 -5.79
C MET A 157 -7.25 11.33 -5.30
N GLY A 158 -6.28 11.87 -6.07
CA GLY A 158 -5.78 13.23 -5.75
C GLY A 158 -4.31 13.61 -6.02
N ILE A 159 -3.54 12.80 -6.76
CA ILE A 159 -2.09 12.95 -7.07
C ILE A 159 -1.22 12.37 -5.96
N ILE A 160 -0.71 11.16 -6.19
CA ILE A 160 0.22 10.43 -5.33
C ILE A 160 1.38 10.05 -6.25
N GLN A 161 2.46 10.82 -6.22
CA GLN A 161 3.70 10.46 -6.90
C GLN A 161 4.65 9.85 -5.87
N THR A 162 5.19 8.67 -6.18
CA THR A 162 6.28 8.10 -5.38
C THR A 162 7.56 8.21 -6.18
N ILE A 163 8.58 8.81 -5.58
CA ILE A 163 9.92 8.94 -6.14
C ILE A 163 10.76 7.84 -5.51
N HIS A 164 11.28 6.93 -6.33
CA HIS A 164 12.20 5.88 -5.89
C HIS A 164 13.60 6.18 -6.35
N TYR A 165 14.57 5.94 -5.48
CA TYR A 165 16.01 5.95 -5.74
C TYR A 165 16.53 4.53 -5.50
N PHE A 166 16.82 3.81 -6.58
CA PHE A 166 17.48 2.51 -6.51
C PHE A 166 18.99 2.73 -6.45
N ILE A 167 19.55 2.64 -5.26
CA ILE A 167 20.96 2.85 -4.96
C ILE A 167 21.61 1.48 -4.88
N GLN A 168 22.55 1.20 -5.77
CA GLN A 168 23.23 -0.10 -5.84
C GLN A 168 24.74 0.09 -5.63
N PRO A 169 25.28 -0.33 -4.48
CA PRO A 169 26.71 -0.22 -4.21
C PRO A 169 27.56 -0.96 -5.24
N ALA A 170 28.69 -0.36 -5.63
CA ALA A 170 29.55 -0.94 -6.65
C ALA A 170 30.05 -2.34 -6.24
N GLY A 171 29.71 -3.35 -7.04
CA GLY A 171 30.12 -4.74 -6.81
C GLY A 171 29.19 -5.54 -5.90
N GLU A 172 28.12 -4.93 -5.37
CA GLU A 172 27.13 -5.61 -4.56
C GLU A 172 25.88 -6.02 -5.36
N LYS A 173 25.22 -7.08 -4.88
CA LYS A 173 23.92 -7.54 -5.41
C LYS A 173 22.74 -6.88 -4.71
N ILE A 174 22.98 -6.27 -3.56
CA ILE A 174 21.96 -5.60 -2.75
C ILE A 174 21.59 -4.29 -3.46
N ILE A 175 20.30 -4.00 -3.48
CA ILE A 175 19.78 -2.74 -3.99
C ILE A 175 19.00 -2.10 -2.85
N TYR A 176 19.35 -0.88 -2.51
CA TYR A 176 18.60 -0.06 -1.57
C TYR A 176 17.54 0.73 -2.34
N ASP A 177 16.27 0.54 -1.99
CA ASP A 177 15.15 1.34 -2.49
C ASP A 177 14.81 2.40 -1.45
N LEU A 178 15.33 3.60 -1.69
CA LEU A 178 15.00 4.80 -0.95
C LEU A 178 13.84 5.50 -1.66
N TYR A 179 12.68 5.55 -1.03
CA TYR A 179 11.46 6.07 -1.65
C TYR A 179 10.81 7.19 -0.83
N PHE A 180 10.16 8.11 -1.53
CA PHE A 180 9.45 9.26 -0.95
C PHE A 180 8.08 9.43 -1.59
N HIS A 181 7.07 9.62 -0.77
CA HIS A 181 5.70 9.93 -1.19
C HIS A 181 5.53 11.44 -1.30
N ALA A 182 5.42 11.94 -2.53
CA ALA A 182 5.14 13.33 -2.83
C ALA A 182 3.64 13.50 -3.12
N ASN A 183 2.81 13.24 -2.10
CA ASN A 183 1.35 13.30 -2.21
C ASN A 183 0.83 14.74 -2.13
N THR A 184 1.46 15.56 -1.28
CA THR A 184 1.17 16.98 -1.11
C THR A 184 2.49 17.74 -0.90
N PRO A 185 2.68 18.92 -1.54
CA PRO A 185 3.81 19.79 -1.23
C PRO A 185 3.87 20.12 0.26
N GLY A 186 5.08 20.23 0.81
CA GLY A 186 5.31 20.66 2.19
C GLY A 186 5.64 19.54 3.17
N TYR A 187 5.70 18.28 2.76
CA TYR A 187 6.20 17.21 3.63
C TYR A 187 7.70 17.39 3.90
N PHE A 188 8.46 17.71 2.86
CA PHE A 188 9.89 17.95 2.89
C PHE A 188 10.25 19.45 2.91
N GLY A 189 9.24 20.32 2.96
CA GLY A 189 9.38 21.76 3.24
C GLY A 189 9.25 22.66 2.02
N ALA A 190 8.68 22.20 0.90
CA ALA A 190 8.48 23.01 -0.29
C ALA A 190 7.04 23.48 -0.49
N GLU A 191 6.87 24.54 -1.29
CA GLU A 191 5.56 25.18 -1.55
C GLU A 191 4.79 24.54 -2.72
N ASP A 192 5.50 23.91 -3.64
CA ASP A 192 4.94 23.24 -4.81
C ASP A 192 5.65 21.91 -5.10
N PHE A 193 5.10 21.14 -6.04
CA PHE A 193 5.60 19.81 -6.38
C PHE A 193 7.01 19.82 -6.99
N ILE A 194 7.35 20.83 -7.80
CA ILE A 194 8.65 20.91 -8.47
C ILE A 194 9.72 21.14 -7.40
N GLN A 195 9.48 22.11 -6.52
CA GLN A 195 10.37 22.39 -5.40
C GLN A 195 10.45 21.22 -4.42
N GLU A 196 9.34 20.51 -4.18
CA GLU A 196 9.32 19.32 -3.33
C GLU A 196 10.17 18.20 -3.94
N LYS A 197 10.07 17.98 -5.26
CA LYS A 197 10.91 17.00 -5.98
C LYS A 197 12.40 17.33 -5.84
N ASP A 198 12.76 18.60 -6.02
CA ASP A 198 14.14 19.06 -5.88
C ASP A 198 14.63 18.90 -4.43
N ARG A 199 13.78 19.20 -3.45
CA ARG A 199 14.09 19.03 -2.04
C ARG A 199 14.29 17.57 -1.65
N ILE A 200 13.43 16.68 -2.14
CA ILE A 200 13.56 15.23 -1.98
C ILE A 200 14.88 14.74 -2.60
N HIS A 201 15.25 15.25 -3.77
CA HIS A 201 16.49 14.88 -4.43
C HIS A 201 17.72 15.29 -3.61
N GLU A 202 17.74 16.50 -3.07
CA GLU A 202 18.82 16.96 -2.19
C GLU A 202 18.90 16.15 -0.89
N ILE A 203 17.74 15.77 -0.32
CA ILE A 203 17.69 14.84 0.83
C ILE A 203 18.28 13.47 0.45
N ALA A 204 17.85 12.90 -0.69
CA ALA A 204 18.31 11.59 -1.14
C ALA A 204 19.83 11.53 -1.34
N LYS A 205 20.45 12.62 -1.78
CA LYS A 205 21.92 12.71 -1.94
C LYS A 205 22.70 12.67 -0.63
N THR A 206 22.04 12.90 0.50
CA THR A 206 22.66 12.76 1.82
C THR A 206 22.69 11.31 2.31
N PHE A 207 22.08 10.38 1.56
CA PHE A 207 22.15 8.96 1.86
C PHE A 207 23.58 8.45 1.72
N GLN A 208 24.08 7.82 2.77
CA GLN A 208 25.41 7.19 2.81
C GLN A 208 25.31 5.84 3.53
N LEU A 209 25.97 4.83 2.98
CA LEU A 209 26.21 3.56 3.65
C LEU A 209 27.43 3.71 4.58
N LYS A 210 27.46 2.96 5.67
CA LYS A 210 28.55 2.97 6.66
C LYS A 210 29.51 1.80 6.52
#